data_AF-A0A9P7EQA4-F1
#
_entry.id   AF-A0A9P7EQA4-F1
#
_cell.length_a   1.000
_cell.length_b   1.000
_cell.length_c   1.000
_cell.angle_alpha   90.00
_cell.angle_beta   90.00
_cell.angle_gamma   90.00
#
_symmetry.space_group_name_H-M   'P 1'
#
loop_
_entity.id
_entity.type
_entity.pdbx_description
1 polymer ?
#
loop_
_entity_poly.entity_id
_entity_poly.type
_entity_poly.pdbx_seq_one_letter_code
_entity_poly.pdbx_strand_id
1 'polypeptide(L)'
;YLDILLQREVPSDRSCIICGTDGVYKCHGCFGEPLYCTSCCRTQHQRLPFHRVSQWTGSFFEESCLFKCGIVIWLGHDGKPCPWEDDVGGSSVFTTGEEGANTTDMESSSEEDSGAPCSKSADDLPAGVPFIKGNSAMTTMVNKSGVHTHMVRYCTCPNAAAADIQMFEMGLFPASFLEPKTAFTFDVLNDFLLDNLECRTLAMNYYSKLRWMTMIVFPHLGPGPYQETHEGGQTMEELKLLKWNGFGHEEKDVRPGDLALFCLACPPAMGFNKHTETFNEKGSDLQTLSWLYTRLLVMDENFKAEHLHPLNPGDKVSLMTAVGSWLGDAIQPFNDQNATNHHAVNQANASRHRLEATGISGCACARHGCFVPHAMVDFQKGER
;
A
#
# COMPACT_ATOMS: atom_id res chain seq x y z
N TYR A 1 15.65 -36.75 -1.55
CA TYR A 1 15.19 -35.34 -1.59
C TYR A 1 13.77 -35.19 -1.07
N LEU A 2 12.79 -35.94 -1.59
CA LEU A 2 11.42 -35.93 -1.06
C LEU A 2 11.39 -36.21 0.46
N ASP A 3 12.11 -37.23 0.93
CA ASP A 3 12.18 -37.54 2.37
C ASP A 3 12.71 -36.37 3.21
N ILE A 4 13.66 -35.60 2.66
CA ILE A 4 14.20 -34.41 3.32
C ILE A 4 13.14 -33.31 3.38
N LEU A 5 12.32 -33.13 2.33
CA LEU A 5 11.21 -32.18 2.34
C LEU A 5 10.14 -32.59 3.37
N LEU A 6 9.77 -33.87 3.42
CA LEU A 6 8.81 -34.39 4.38
C LEU A 6 9.32 -34.27 5.83
N GLN A 7 10.60 -34.54 6.08
CA GLN A 7 11.24 -34.33 7.39
C GLN A 7 11.26 -32.85 7.79
N ARG A 8 11.33 -31.93 6.81
CA ARG A 8 11.21 -30.49 7.07
C ARG A 8 9.78 -30.11 7.42
N GLU A 9 8.77 -30.70 6.78
CA GLU A 9 7.36 -30.46 7.08
C GLU A 9 6.98 -30.93 8.49
N VAL A 10 7.42 -32.13 8.88
CA VAL A 10 7.17 -32.72 10.20
C VAL A 10 8.49 -33.23 10.82
N PRO A 11 9.16 -32.42 11.66
CA PRO A 11 10.37 -32.83 12.34
C PRO A 11 10.12 -34.01 13.28
N SER A 12 11.02 -35.00 13.27
CA SER A 12 10.93 -36.17 14.15
C SER A 12 11.16 -35.82 15.62
N ASP A 13 11.96 -34.78 15.88
CA ASP A 13 12.12 -34.16 17.19
C ASP A 13 11.44 -32.79 17.18
N ARG A 14 10.47 -32.61 18.08
CA ARG A 14 9.72 -31.37 18.23
C ARG A 14 10.28 -30.55 19.39
N SER A 15 11.59 -30.43 19.48
CA SER A 15 12.23 -29.62 20.51
C SER A 15 12.25 -28.15 20.08
N CYS A 16 11.92 -27.27 21.03
CA CYS A 16 12.06 -25.83 20.85
C CYS A 16 13.54 -25.50 20.68
N ILE A 17 13.90 -24.77 19.62
CA ILE A 17 15.29 -24.44 19.29
C ILE A 17 16.00 -23.61 20.38
N ILE A 18 15.24 -22.94 21.25
CA ILE A 18 15.79 -22.05 22.29
C ILE A 18 15.93 -22.76 23.64
N CYS A 19 14.86 -23.42 24.12
CA CYS A 19 14.81 -23.96 25.48
C CYS A 19 14.69 -25.49 25.56
N GLY A 20 14.57 -26.19 24.43
CA GLY A 20 14.49 -27.66 24.36
C GLY A 20 13.16 -28.28 24.81
N THR A 21 12.18 -27.48 25.28
CA THR A 21 10.83 -27.98 25.60
C THR A 21 10.04 -28.31 24.33
N ASP A 22 8.81 -28.83 24.45
CA ASP A 22 7.98 -29.14 23.28
C ASP A 22 7.72 -27.89 22.41
N GLY A 23 8.00 -28.02 21.12
CA GLY A 23 7.91 -27.01 20.08
C GLY A 23 6.55 -27.08 19.40
N VAL A 24 5.65 -26.19 19.81
CA VAL A 24 4.24 -26.16 19.37
C VAL A 24 4.06 -25.29 18.13
N TYR A 25 4.93 -24.31 17.91
CA TYR A 25 4.85 -23.39 16.77
C TYR A 25 6.03 -23.56 15.83
N LYS A 26 5.74 -23.70 14.54
CA LYS A 26 6.75 -23.68 13.47
C LYS A 26 6.69 -22.34 12.76
N CYS A 27 7.82 -21.66 12.63
CA CYS A 27 7.87 -20.37 11.93
C CYS A 27 8.40 -20.53 10.50
N HIS A 28 7.63 -20.09 9.51
CA HIS A 28 8.03 -20.14 8.09
C HIS A 28 8.82 -18.91 7.63
N GLY A 29 8.84 -17.83 8.42
CA GLY A 29 9.64 -16.62 8.14
C GLY A 29 11.09 -16.69 8.63
N CYS A 30 11.39 -17.50 9.64
CA CYS A 30 12.72 -17.67 10.18
C CYS A 30 13.54 -18.62 9.30
N PHE A 31 14.83 -18.33 9.16
CA PHE A 31 15.76 -19.21 8.45
C PHE A 31 15.77 -20.61 9.08
N GLY A 32 15.60 -21.65 8.25
CA GLY A 32 15.59 -23.05 8.67
C GLY A 32 14.24 -23.56 9.16
N GLU A 33 13.20 -22.72 9.21
CA GLU A 33 11.86 -23.04 9.73
C GLU A 33 11.83 -23.69 11.14
N PRO A 34 12.46 -23.05 12.15
CA PRO A 34 12.60 -23.62 13.48
C PRO A 34 11.27 -23.79 14.22
N LEU A 35 11.29 -24.72 15.18
CA LEU A 35 10.22 -24.95 16.14
C LEU A 35 10.44 -24.15 17.43
N TYR A 36 9.35 -23.61 17.97
CA TYR A 36 9.32 -22.83 19.20
C TYR A 36 8.21 -23.31 20.13
N CYS A 37 8.46 -23.30 21.44
CA CYS A 37 7.37 -23.30 22.42
C CYS A 37 6.67 -21.92 22.42
N THR A 38 5.47 -21.82 22.99
CA THR A 38 4.65 -20.59 22.95
C THR A 38 5.39 -19.35 23.48
N SER A 39 6.12 -19.46 24.59
CA SER A 39 6.85 -18.33 25.20
C SER A 39 8.07 -17.89 24.37
N CYS A 40 8.83 -18.84 23.84
CA CYS A 40 9.96 -18.57 22.96
C CYS A 40 9.49 -17.97 21.63
N CYS A 41 8.38 -18.48 21.07
CA CYS A 41 7.76 -17.95 19.87
C CYS A 41 7.34 -16.49 20.09
N ARG A 42 6.64 -16.20 21.19
CA ARG A 42 6.23 -14.84 21.57
C ARG A 42 7.44 -13.90 21.63
N THR A 43 8.49 -14.32 22.35
CA THR A 43 9.67 -13.48 22.59
C THR A 43 10.44 -13.19 21.30
N GLN A 44 10.66 -14.20 20.45
CA GLN A 44 11.42 -13.99 19.21
C GLN A 44 10.68 -13.13 18.19
N HIS A 45 9.35 -13.22 18.15
CA HIS A 45 8.56 -12.53 17.12
C HIS A 45 7.97 -11.19 17.58
N GLN A 46 8.34 -10.67 18.75
CA GLN A 46 7.90 -9.34 19.21
C GLN A 46 8.23 -8.22 18.20
N ARG A 47 9.40 -8.31 17.55
CA ARG A 47 9.87 -7.34 16.54
C ARG A 47 9.65 -7.82 15.10
N LEU A 48 9.10 -9.03 14.93
CA LEU A 48 8.85 -9.66 13.64
C LEU A 48 7.40 -10.18 13.58
N PRO A 49 6.40 -9.31 13.81
CA PRO A 49 5.02 -9.75 13.99
C PRO A 49 4.39 -10.34 12.72
N PHE A 50 4.97 -10.09 11.54
CA PHE A 50 4.44 -10.54 10.25
C PHE A 50 5.07 -11.84 9.74
N HIS A 51 5.76 -12.61 10.59
CA HIS A 51 6.18 -13.96 10.23
C HIS A 51 4.98 -14.90 10.22
N ARG A 52 4.87 -15.72 9.16
CA ARG A 52 3.87 -16.79 9.10
C ARG A 52 4.27 -17.94 10.01
N VAL A 53 3.31 -18.46 10.76
CA VAL A 53 3.51 -19.59 11.66
C VAL A 53 2.46 -20.66 11.43
N SER A 54 2.82 -21.89 11.75
CA SER A 54 1.86 -22.99 11.91
C SER A 54 1.92 -23.52 13.35
N GLN A 55 0.80 -24.02 13.84
CA GLN A 55 0.65 -24.56 15.19
C GLN A 55 0.39 -26.06 15.11
N TRP A 56 1.00 -26.80 16.02
CA TRP A 56 0.76 -28.23 16.16
C TRP A 56 -0.61 -28.50 16.79
N THR A 57 -1.47 -29.24 16.10
CA THR A 57 -2.83 -29.59 16.54
C THR A 57 -2.89 -30.84 17.42
N GLY A 58 -1.79 -31.58 17.51
CA GLY A 58 -1.73 -32.92 18.11
C GLY A 58 -1.31 -33.98 17.10
N SER A 59 -1.67 -33.80 15.83
CA SER A 59 -1.40 -34.75 14.75
C SER A 59 -0.71 -34.12 13.53
N PHE A 60 -0.95 -32.84 13.24
CA PHE A 60 -0.32 -32.13 12.13
C PHE A 60 -0.10 -30.65 12.47
N PHE A 61 0.67 -29.95 11.62
CA PHE A 61 0.80 -28.50 11.68
C PHE A 61 -0.29 -27.84 10.85
N GLU A 62 -1.05 -26.95 11.46
CA GLU A 62 -2.07 -26.14 10.82
C GLU A 62 -1.63 -24.67 10.78
N GLU A 63 -2.04 -23.93 9.74
CA GLU A 63 -1.77 -22.49 9.66
C GLU A 63 -2.32 -21.77 10.91
N SER A 64 -1.54 -20.85 11.46
CA SER A 64 -1.89 -20.12 12.68
C SER A 64 -1.36 -18.69 12.62
N CYS A 65 -1.72 -17.86 13.60
CA CYS A 65 -1.29 -16.48 13.68
C CYS A 65 -0.48 -16.24 14.96
N LEU A 66 0.51 -15.34 14.88
CA LEU A 66 1.36 -14.96 16.01
C LEU A 66 0.58 -14.33 17.17
N PHE A 67 -0.60 -13.76 16.90
CA PHE A 67 -1.53 -13.32 17.94
C PHE A 67 -1.94 -14.46 18.89
N LYS A 68 -2.15 -15.70 18.40
CA LYS A 68 -2.46 -16.87 19.25
C LYS A 68 -1.31 -17.23 20.21
N CYS A 69 -0.07 -16.82 19.90
CA CYS A 69 1.07 -16.92 20.82
C CYS A 69 1.05 -15.84 21.91
N GLY A 70 0.16 -14.85 21.84
CA GLY A 70 0.08 -13.67 22.71
C GLY A 70 0.93 -12.49 22.25
N ILE A 71 1.20 -12.35 20.94
CA ILE A 71 1.85 -11.16 20.38
C ILE A 71 0.81 -10.06 20.16
N VAL A 72 1.13 -8.88 20.68
CA VAL A 72 0.33 -7.66 20.59
C VAL A 72 1.22 -6.58 19.97
N ILE A 73 0.67 -5.84 19.01
CA ILE A 73 1.32 -4.68 18.41
C ILE A 73 0.95 -3.46 19.25
N TRP A 74 1.94 -2.87 19.91
CA TRP A 74 1.78 -1.62 20.64
C TRP A 74 2.11 -0.46 19.73
N LEU A 75 1.22 0.53 19.66
CA LEU A 75 1.45 1.77 18.93
C LEU A 75 1.94 2.86 19.88
N GLY A 76 2.89 3.66 19.39
CA GLY A 76 3.65 4.58 20.22
C GLY A 76 4.75 3.88 21.06
N HIS A 77 5.53 4.69 21.78
CA HIS A 77 6.60 4.23 22.68
C HIS A 77 7.58 3.20 22.08
N ASP A 78 7.93 3.34 20.80
CA ASP A 78 8.81 2.42 20.05
C ASP A 78 8.34 0.94 20.07
N GLY A 79 7.03 0.72 20.16
CA GLY A 79 6.41 -0.59 20.25
C GLY A 79 6.43 -1.22 21.65
N LYS A 80 6.68 -0.42 22.69
CA LYS A 80 6.56 -0.86 24.08
C LYS A 80 5.14 -0.63 24.62
N PRO A 81 4.72 -1.38 25.66
CA PRO A 81 3.46 -1.10 26.35
C PRO A 81 3.37 0.36 26.81
N CYS A 82 2.21 0.95 26.63
CA CYS A 82 1.92 2.31 27.09
C CYS A 82 2.08 2.36 28.63
N PRO A 83 2.86 3.30 29.18
CA PRO A 83 3.01 3.44 30.64
C PRO A 83 1.77 4.03 31.30
N TRP A 84 0.91 4.67 30.50
CA TRP A 84 -0.38 5.18 30.92
C TRP A 84 -1.42 4.07 30.67
N GLU A 85 -1.70 3.27 31.69
CA GLU A 85 -2.84 2.35 31.67
C GLU A 85 -4.09 3.10 32.12
N ASP A 86 -5.22 2.87 31.44
CA ASP A 86 -6.52 3.30 31.92
C ASP A 86 -6.76 2.63 33.29
N ASP A 87 -6.85 3.46 34.33
CA ASP A 87 -6.95 3.09 35.74
C ASP A 87 -8.33 2.45 36.05
N VAL A 88 -8.56 1.24 35.53
CA VAL A 88 -9.65 0.35 35.93
C VAL A 88 -9.07 -1.01 36.29
N GLY A 89 -8.41 -1.05 37.45
CA GLY A 89 -8.11 -2.28 38.19
C GLY A 89 -6.73 -2.86 37.91
N GLY A 90 -5.72 -2.32 38.59
CA GLY A 90 -4.34 -2.74 38.46
C GLY A 90 -4.02 -4.16 38.95
N SER A 91 -2.75 -4.49 38.70
CA SER A 91 -1.94 -5.58 39.21
C SER A 91 -1.76 -6.77 38.26
N SER A 92 -0.58 -6.82 37.65
CA SER A 92 0.02 -7.90 36.86
C SER A 92 -0.94 -8.64 35.92
N VAL A 93 -0.76 -8.42 34.62
CA VAL A 93 -1.46 -9.17 33.55
C VAL A 93 -0.89 -10.61 33.44
N PHE A 94 -1.10 -11.38 34.50
CA PHE A 94 -0.95 -12.83 34.65
C PHE A 94 -1.92 -13.28 35.74
N THR A 95 -3.22 -13.24 35.46
CA THR A 95 -4.22 -13.86 36.32
C THR A 95 -4.79 -15.07 35.62
N THR A 96 -4.53 -16.26 36.16
CA THR A 96 -5.26 -17.49 35.87
C THR A 96 -6.69 -17.32 36.40
N GLY A 97 -7.66 -17.15 35.50
CA GLY A 97 -9.06 -17.03 35.87
C GLY A 97 -9.71 -18.41 36.05
N GLU A 98 -9.98 -18.77 37.30
CA GLU A 98 -11.00 -19.75 37.67
C GLU A 98 -12.42 -19.15 37.50
N GLU A 99 -13.38 -20.05 37.43
CA GLU A 99 -14.80 -19.91 37.04
C GLU A 99 -15.61 -18.85 37.82
N GLY A 100 -16.57 -18.20 37.14
CA GLY A 100 -17.60 -17.40 37.80
C GLY A 100 -18.49 -16.55 36.88
N ALA A 101 -19.70 -17.05 36.61
CA ALA A 101 -20.76 -16.51 35.76
C ALA A 101 -21.20 -15.05 35.99
N ASN A 102 -21.55 -14.33 34.91
CA ASN A 102 -22.96 -14.09 34.51
C ASN A 102 -23.09 -13.20 33.27
N THR A 103 -24.01 -13.59 32.40
CA THR A 103 -24.40 -13.04 31.11
C THR A 103 -25.22 -11.76 31.22
N THR A 104 -25.02 -10.82 30.30
CA THR A 104 -26.10 -9.95 29.80
C THR A 104 -25.94 -9.75 28.31
N ASP A 105 -27.00 -10.10 27.60
CA ASP A 105 -27.11 -10.25 26.15
C ASP A 105 -26.89 -8.93 25.39
N MET A 106 -26.10 -8.98 24.31
CA MET A 106 -26.07 -7.96 23.28
C MET A 106 -26.08 -8.65 21.91
N GLU A 107 -26.99 -8.18 21.07
CA GLU A 107 -27.58 -8.90 19.94
C GLU A 107 -26.56 -9.35 18.88
N SER A 108 -26.69 -10.62 18.49
CA SER A 108 -25.91 -11.28 17.45
C SER A 108 -26.29 -10.77 16.07
N SER A 109 -25.43 -9.98 15.43
CA SER A 109 -25.38 -9.93 13.97
C SER A 109 -24.61 -11.15 13.48
N SER A 110 -25.29 -12.04 12.75
CA SER A 110 -24.72 -13.24 12.14
C SER A 110 -23.65 -12.85 11.10
N GLU A 111 -22.38 -12.83 11.51
CA GLU A 111 -21.27 -12.92 10.57
C GLU A 111 -21.08 -14.40 10.20
N GLU A 112 -21.26 -14.72 8.93
CA GLU A 112 -20.98 -16.03 8.39
C GLU A 112 -19.51 -16.39 8.63
N ASP A 113 -19.30 -17.62 9.13
CA ASP A 113 -18.04 -18.27 9.44
C ASP A 113 -17.00 -18.09 8.32
N SER A 114 -16.19 -17.04 8.43
CA SER A 114 -15.08 -16.82 7.51
C SER A 114 -14.03 -17.88 7.82
N GLY A 115 -13.90 -18.89 6.95
CA GLY A 115 -12.91 -19.97 7.04
C GLY A 115 -11.44 -19.52 6.92
N ALA A 116 -11.08 -18.39 7.53
CA ALA A 116 -9.71 -17.95 7.76
C ALA A 116 -9.15 -18.69 9.00
N PRO A 117 -7.87 -19.14 8.98
CA PRO A 117 -7.29 -19.96 10.06
C PRO A 117 -7.22 -19.26 11.44
N CYS A 118 -7.41 -17.95 11.46
CA CYS A 118 -7.64 -17.17 12.68
C CYS A 118 -9.02 -16.50 12.60
N SER A 119 -10.00 -17.15 13.22
CA SER A 119 -11.28 -16.55 13.63
C SER A 119 -11.00 -15.25 14.38
N LYS A 120 -11.82 -14.22 14.12
CA LYS A 120 -11.73 -12.93 14.82
C LYS A 120 -12.26 -12.99 16.26
N SER A 121 -12.73 -14.15 16.72
CA SER A 121 -13.30 -14.35 18.05
C SER A 121 -12.19 -14.30 19.11
N ALA A 122 -12.38 -13.43 20.11
CA ALA A 122 -11.56 -13.40 21.31
C ALA A 122 -11.66 -14.72 22.13
N ASP A 123 -12.66 -15.55 21.83
CA ASP A 123 -12.99 -16.77 22.55
C ASP A 123 -12.10 -17.99 22.19
N ASP A 124 -11.30 -17.91 21.11
CA ASP A 124 -10.36 -18.97 20.69
C ASP A 124 -8.93 -18.79 21.23
N LEU A 125 -8.75 -17.91 22.22
CA LEU A 125 -7.45 -17.70 22.86
C LEU A 125 -7.04 -18.93 23.70
N PRO A 126 -5.83 -19.50 23.49
CA PRO A 126 -5.38 -20.59 24.34
C PRO A 126 -5.27 -20.14 25.79
N ALA A 127 -5.63 -21.04 26.73
CA ALA A 127 -5.57 -20.80 28.16
C ALA A 127 -4.18 -20.27 28.57
N GLY A 128 -4.12 -19.06 29.12
CA GLY A 128 -2.88 -18.38 29.50
C GLY A 128 -2.39 -17.29 28.54
N VAL A 129 -3.13 -16.99 27.46
CA VAL A 129 -2.97 -15.71 26.74
C VAL A 129 -3.79 -14.66 27.47
N PRO A 130 -3.17 -13.58 27.97
CA PRO A 130 -3.90 -12.59 28.75
C PRO A 130 -4.99 -11.93 27.91
N PHE A 131 -6.24 -12.01 28.38
CA PHE A 131 -7.32 -11.17 27.89
C PHE A 131 -7.02 -9.74 28.34
N ILE A 132 -6.51 -8.93 27.43
CA ILE A 132 -6.16 -7.55 27.75
C ILE A 132 -7.44 -6.72 27.59
N LYS A 133 -7.98 -6.16 28.69
CA LYS A 133 -9.06 -5.15 28.67
C LYS A 133 -8.50 -3.78 28.25
N GLY A 134 -9.30 -2.94 27.56
CA GLY A 134 -8.91 -1.58 27.15
C GLY A 134 -8.95 -1.32 25.64
N ASN A 135 -8.31 -0.22 25.20
CA ASN A 135 -8.30 0.29 23.82
C ASN A 135 -7.51 -0.61 22.82
N SER A 136 -8.01 -1.84 22.63
CA SER A 136 -7.47 -2.80 21.65
C SER A 136 -8.42 -2.97 20.50
N ALA A 137 -7.86 -3.08 19.30
CA ALA A 137 -8.60 -3.47 18.11
C ALA A 137 -7.96 -4.72 17.49
N MET A 138 -8.79 -5.67 17.08
CA MET A 138 -8.34 -6.73 16.18
C MET A 138 -8.23 -6.12 14.78
N THR A 139 -7.01 -6.04 14.25
CA THR A 139 -6.73 -5.36 12.99
C THR A 139 -6.13 -6.33 11.99
N THR A 140 -6.61 -6.26 10.75
CA THR A 140 -6.04 -6.97 9.60
C THR A 140 -4.83 -6.20 9.10
N MET A 141 -3.66 -6.82 9.16
CA MET A 141 -2.38 -6.24 8.79
C MET A 141 -1.87 -6.88 7.50
N VAL A 142 -1.74 -6.10 6.43
CA VAL A 142 -1.23 -6.59 5.14
C VAL A 142 0.27 -6.34 5.04
N ASN A 143 1.02 -7.43 4.83
CA ASN A 143 2.48 -7.42 4.68
C ASN A 143 2.89 -8.19 3.41
N LYS A 144 4.13 -7.99 2.94
CA LYS A 144 4.70 -8.77 1.82
C LYS A 144 4.69 -10.29 2.07
N SER A 145 4.67 -10.73 3.33
CA SER A 145 4.57 -12.15 3.70
C SER A 145 3.16 -12.71 3.64
N GLY A 146 2.12 -11.85 3.54
CA GLY A 146 0.71 -12.24 3.56
C GLY A 146 -0.16 -11.26 4.37
N VAL A 147 -1.39 -11.70 4.63
CA VAL A 147 -2.40 -11.01 5.41
C VAL A 147 -2.39 -11.60 6.82
N HIS A 148 -2.18 -10.78 7.82
CA HIS A 148 -2.06 -11.20 9.21
C HIS A 148 -3.17 -10.59 10.03
N THR A 149 -3.57 -11.24 11.11
CA THR A 149 -4.50 -10.65 12.07
C THR A 149 -3.76 -10.46 13.38
N HIS A 150 -3.73 -9.22 13.87
CA HIS A 150 -3.09 -8.88 15.14
C HIS A 150 -4.00 -8.06 16.04
N MET A 151 -3.81 -8.24 17.34
CA MET A 151 -4.30 -7.29 18.33
C MET A 151 -3.38 -6.07 18.34
N VAL A 152 -3.97 -4.90 18.13
CA VAL A 152 -3.29 -3.60 18.13
C VAL A 152 -3.74 -2.81 19.34
N ARG A 153 -2.79 -2.18 20.03
CA ARG A 153 -3.00 -1.34 21.21
C ARG A 153 -2.53 0.07 20.93
N TYR A 154 -3.45 1.03 20.98
CA TYR A 154 -3.12 2.44 20.82
C TYR A 154 -2.59 3.01 22.13
N CYS A 155 -1.66 3.96 22.03
CA CYS A 155 -1.24 4.80 23.13
C CYS A 155 -2.40 5.70 23.57
N THR A 156 -2.63 5.74 24.88
CA THR A 156 -3.67 6.57 25.54
C THR A 156 -3.07 7.65 26.46
N CYS A 157 -1.77 7.92 26.34
CA CYS A 157 -1.14 9.02 27.07
C CYS A 157 -1.86 10.35 26.76
N PRO A 158 -1.86 11.33 27.70
CA PRO A 158 -2.50 12.63 27.47
C PRO A 158 -2.04 13.39 26.23
N ASN A 159 -0.79 13.15 25.78
CA ASN A 159 -0.19 13.73 24.58
C ASN A 159 -0.14 12.73 23.40
N ALA A 160 -0.93 11.67 23.43
CA ALA A 160 -0.94 10.69 22.35
C ALA A 160 -1.48 11.32 21.06
N ALA A 161 -0.84 11.00 19.94
CA ALA A 161 -1.31 11.40 18.63
C ALA A 161 -2.62 10.66 18.28
N ALA A 162 -3.31 11.11 17.22
CA ALA A 162 -4.47 10.40 16.69
C ALA A 162 -4.11 8.97 16.23
N ALA A 163 -5.11 8.08 16.17
CA ALA A 163 -4.92 6.64 15.93
C ALA A 163 -4.18 6.34 14.61
N ASP A 164 -4.53 7.06 13.56
CA ASP A 164 -3.88 7.01 12.25
C ASP A 164 -2.42 7.43 12.31
N ILE A 165 -2.12 8.56 12.97
CA ILE A 165 -0.75 9.06 13.14
C ILE A 165 0.11 8.05 13.91
N GLN A 166 -0.43 7.45 14.97
CA GLN A 166 0.28 6.41 15.72
C GLN A 166 0.61 5.17 14.85
N MET A 167 -0.25 4.83 13.89
CA MET A 167 0.05 3.79 12.90
C MET A 167 1.18 4.22 11.96
N PHE A 168 1.12 5.44 11.42
CA PHE A 168 2.17 5.98 10.55
C PHE A 168 3.55 5.98 11.21
N GLU A 169 3.63 6.42 12.47
CA GLU A 169 4.86 6.43 13.26
C GLU A 169 5.47 5.03 13.43
N MET A 170 4.63 3.99 13.46
CA MET A 170 5.04 2.59 13.58
C MET A 170 5.26 1.89 12.23
N GLY A 171 5.21 2.62 11.10
CA GLY A 171 5.45 2.06 9.77
C GLY A 171 4.22 1.39 9.14
N LEU A 172 3.03 1.75 9.61
CA LEU A 172 1.74 1.19 9.19
C LEU A 172 0.90 2.28 8.53
N PHE A 173 0.42 2.00 7.32
CA PHE A 173 -0.50 2.83 6.58
C PHE A 173 -1.94 2.34 6.84
N PRO A 174 -2.77 3.10 7.56
CA PRO A 174 -4.15 2.71 7.80
C PRO A 174 -4.99 2.77 6.51
N ALA A 175 -5.89 1.82 6.32
CA ALA A 175 -6.86 1.85 5.22
C ALA A 175 -7.98 2.90 5.46
N SER A 176 -8.25 3.24 6.72
CA SER A 176 -9.19 4.29 7.11
C SER A 176 -8.61 5.11 8.26
N PHE A 177 -8.86 6.42 8.27
CA PHE A 177 -8.22 7.33 9.23
C PHE A 177 -9.00 7.50 10.55
N LEU A 178 -10.29 7.15 10.57
CA LEU A 178 -11.14 7.30 11.76
C LEU A 178 -11.10 6.06 12.66
N GLU A 179 -11.32 4.88 12.08
CA GLU A 179 -11.35 3.61 12.79
C GLU A 179 -10.65 2.52 11.96
N PRO A 180 -9.31 2.43 12.02
CA PRO A 180 -8.57 1.53 11.17
C PRO A 180 -8.75 0.07 11.59
N LYS A 181 -9.56 -0.65 10.82
CA LYS A 181 -9.73 -2.12 10.91
C LYS A 181 -8.72 -2.87 10.04
N THR A 182 -8.15 -2.20 9.05
CA THR A 182 -7.14 -2.73 8.13
C THR A 182 -5.98 -1.74 8.06
N ALA A 183 -4.75 -2.25 8.08
CA ALA A 183 -3.56 -1.45 7.84
C ALA A 183 -2.55 -2.20 6.95
N PHE A 184 -1.79 -1.46 6.17
CA PHE A 184 -0.77 -1.96 5.27
C PHE A 184 0.61 -1.59 5.80
N THR A 185 1.56 -2.51 5.80
CA THR A 185 2.96 -2.13 6.05
C THR A 185 3.50 -1.31 4.87
N PHE A 186 4.38 -0.34 5.11
CA PHE A 186 5.02 0.36 3.99
C PHE A 186 5.78 -0.58 3.05
N ASP A 187 6.31 -1.68 3.58
CA ASP A 187 6.97 -2.73 2.80
C ASP A 187 6.05 -3.32 1.72
N VAL A 188 4.77 -3.61 2.03
CA VAL A 188 3.85 -4.19 1.04
C VAL A 188 3.43 -3.17 -0.01
N LEU A 189 3.28 -1.90 0.35
CA LEU A 189 2.98 -0.83 -0.60
C LEU A 189 4.17 -0.58 -1.53
N ASN A 190 5.40 -0.62 -0.99
CA ASN A 190 6.62 -0.54 -1.80
C ASN A 190 6.78 -1.72 -2.75
N ASP A 191 6.54 -2.94 -2.28
CA ASP A 191 6.59 -4.17 -3.08
C ASP A 191 5.50 -4.15 -4.17
N PHE A 192 4.28 -3.72 -3.85
CA PHE A 192 3.21 -3.54 -4.84
C PHE A 192 3.60 -2.55 -5.95
N LEU A 193 4.16 -1.39 -5.60
CA LEU A 193 4.58 -0.39 -6.59
C LEU A 193 5.68 -0.93 -7.50
N LEU A 194 6.59 -1.75 -6.98
CA LEU A 194 7.62 -2.44 -7.79
C LEU A 194 7.00 -3.53 -8.69
N ASP A 195 6.10 -4.36 -8.17
CA ASP A 195 5.39 -5.39 -8.94
C ASP A 195 4.48 -4.77 -10.02
N ASN A 196 3.93 -3.58 -9.77
CA ASN A 196 3.16 -2.83 -10.75
C ASN A 196 4.07 -2.27 -11.86
N LEU A 197 5.21 -1.68 -11.49
CA LEU A 197 6.18 -1.12 -12.43
C LEU A 197 6.80 -2.21 -13.33
N GLU A 198 7.34 -3.28 -12.74
CA GLU A 198 8.11 -4.30 -13.45
C GLU A 198 7.19 -5.34 -14.12
N CYS A 199 6.21 -5.85 -13.36
CA CYS A 199 5.39 -6.98 -13.81
C CYS A 199 4.01 -6.55 -14.37
N ARG A 200 3.68 -5.25 -14.32
CA ARG A 200 2.35 -4.72 -14.70
C ARG A 200 1.20 -5.39 -13.93
N THR A 201 1.48 -5.80 -12.69
CA THR A 201 0.52 -6.51 -11.86
C THR A 201 -0.57 -5.54 -11.42
N LEU A 202 -1.83 -5.89 -11.73
CA LEU A 202 -3.00 -5.18 -11.20
C LEU A 202 -3.10 -5.41 -9.68
N ALA A 203 -3.59 -4.42 -8.94
CA ALA A 203 -3.76 -4.53 -7.49
C ALA A 203 -4.58 -5.78 -7.08
N MET A 204 -5.60 -6.17 -7.85
CA MET A 204 -6.37 -7.42 -7.66
C MET A 204 -5.47 -8.66 -7.62
N ASN A 205 -4.57 -8.76 -8.60
CA ASN A 205 -3.71 -9.92 -8.79
C ASN A 205 -2.62 -9.96 -7.72
N TYR A 206 -2.08 -8.79 -7.37
CA TYR A 206 -1.10 -8.65 -6.30
C TYR A 206 -1.71 -9.03 -4.94
N TYR A 207 -2.90 -8.49 -4.61
CA TYR A 207 -3.60 -8.87 -3.39
C TYR A 207 -3.96 -10.37 -3.39
N SER A 208 -4.38 -10.91 -4.54
CA SER A 208 -4.64 -12.36 -4.67
C SER A 208 -3.38 -13.19 -4.37
N LYS A 209 -2.20 -12.79 -4.88
CA LYS A 209 -0.91 -13.40 -4.53
C LYS A 209 -0.67 -13.39 -3.02
N LEU A 210 -0.94 -12.28 -2.32
CA LEU A 210 -0.82 -12.22 -0.86
C LEU A 210 -1.79 -13.17 -0.14
N ARG A 211 -3.03 -13.32 -0.63
CA ARG A 211 -4.00 -14.29 -0.08
C ARG A 211 -3.48 -15.72 -0.22
N TRP A 212 -2.97 -16.09 -1.40
CA TRP A 212 -2.37 -17.41 -1.63
C TRP A 212 -1.16 -17.66 -0.72
N MET A 213 -0.36 -16.63 -0.45
CA MET A 213 0.73 -16.74 0.52
C MET A 213 0.22 -16.89 1.96
N THR A 214 -0.96 -16.39 2.27
CA THR A 214 -1.52 -16.44 3.64
C THR A 214 -2.17 -17.78 3.93
N MET A 215 -3.06 -18.21 3.03
CA MET A 215 -3.77 -19.48 3.11
C MET A 215 -3.85 -20.09 1.72
N ILE A 216 -3.14 -21.20 1.53
CA ILE A 216 -3.04 -21.88 0.23
C ILE A 216 -4.32 -22.67 -0.08
N VAL A 217 -5.03 -23.18 0.95
CA VAL A 217 -6.12 -24.13 0.77
C VAL A 217 -7.42 -23.46 0.33
N PHE A 218 -7.75 -22.30 0.92
CA PHE A 218 -9.00 -21.58 0.62
C PHE A 218 -8.82 -20.07 0.49
N PRO A 219 -7.99 -19.60 -0.45
CA PRO A 219 -7.67 -18.19 -0.58
C PRO A 219 -8.93 -17.33 -0.75
N HIS A 220 -10.00 -17.85 -1.36
CA HIS A 220 -11.27 -17.17 -1.67
C HIS A 220 -12.20 -16.92 -0.47
N LEU A 221 -12.01 -17.59 0.67
CA LEU A 221 -12.93 -17.50 1.83
C LEU A 221 -12.77 -16.23 2.69
N GLY A 222 -11.77 -15.37 2.43
CA GLY A 222 -11.66 -14.06 3.06
C GLY A 222 -12.22 -12.93 2.19
N PRO A 223 -13.16 -12.08 2.66
CA PRO A 223 -13.37 -10.78 2.04
C PRO A 223 -12.06 -9.99 2.15
N GLY A 224 -11.50 -9.62 1.01
CA GLY A 224 -10.17 -9.03 0.92
C GLY A 224 -10.23 -7.55 0.60
N PRO A 225 -9.45 -6.69 1.27
CA PRO A 225 -9.40 -5.24 1.04
C PRO A 225 -8.74 -4.86 -0.29
N TYR A 226 -9.32 -5.31 -1.42
CA TYR A 226 -8.81 -4.99 -2.76
C TYR A 226 -8.84 -3.48 -3.01
N GLN A 227 -9.98 -2.86 -2.72
CA GLN A 227 -10.18 -1.44 -2.98
C GLN A 227 -9.17 -0.62 -2.17
N GLU A 228 -8.98 -0.97 -0.91
CA GLU A 228 -8.05 -0.33 0.00
C GLU A 228 -6.59 -0.59 -0.39
N THR A 229 -6.28 -1.73 -1.01
CA THR A 229 -4.93 -2.00 -1.57
C THR A 229 -4.65 -1.06 -2.74
N HIS A 230 -5.63 -0.84 -3.60
CA HIS A 230 -5.49 0.07 -4.73
C HIS A 230 -5.37 1.53 -4.26
N GLU A 231 -6.27 1.97 -3.39
CA GLU A 231 -6.29 3.33 -2.81
C GLU A 231 -5.02 3.62 -1.98
N GLY A 232 -4.60 2.66 -1.15
CA GLY A 232 -3.35 2.76 -0.37
C GLY A 232 -2.11 2.81 -1.27
N GLY A 233 -2.11 2.05 -2.38
CA GLY A 233 -1.07 2.10 -3.39
C GLY A 233 -0.96 3.47 -4.08
N GLN A 234 -2.10 4.01 -4.53
CA GLN A 234 -2.18 5.35 -5.15
C GLN A 234 -1.71 6.44 -4.18
N THR A 235 -2.20 6.41 -2.94
CA THR A 235 -1.84 7.40 -1.91
C THR A 235 -0.35 7.33 -1.58
N MET A 236 0.23 6.12 -1.48
CA MET A 236 1.66 5.95 -1.25
C MET A 236 2.50 6.50 -2.42
N GLU A 237 2.05 6.32 -3.65
CA GLU A 237 2.72 6.89 -4.83
C GLU A 237 2.76 8.42 -4.77
N GLU A 238 1.64 9.06 -4.44
CA GLU A 238 1.57 10.51 -4.26
C GLU A 238 2.50 10.99 -3.12
N LEU A 239 2.43 10.36 -1.95
CA LEU A 239 3.29 10.70 -0.81
C LEU A 239 4.79 10.57 -1.15
N LYS A 240 5.17 9.59 -1.97
CA LYS A 240 6.54 9.45 -2.48
C LYS A 240 6.91 10.59 -3.42
N LEU A 241 6.03 10.96 -4.34
CA LEU A 241 6.27 12.09 -5.26
C LEU A 241 6.44 13.40 -4.49
N LEU A 242 5.59 13.66 -3.50
CA LEU A 242 5.69 14.83 -2.62
C LEU A 242 7.02 14.84 -1.86
N LYS A 243 7.40 13.70 -1.29
CA LYS A 243 8.68 13.52 -0.59
C LYS A 243 9.88 13.74 -1.50
N TRP A 244 9.88 13.18 -2.71
CA TRP A 244 10.98 13.32 -3.67
C TRP A 244 11.15 14.75 -4.18
N ASN A 245 10.07 15.52 -4.26
CA ASN A 245 10.10 16.94 -4.64
C ASN A 245 10.31 17.90 -3.45
N GLY A 246 10.52 17.38 -2.23
CA GLY A 246 10.87 18.18 -1.06
C GLY A 246 9.72 18.91 -0.37
N PHE A 247 8.46 18.65 -0.77
CA PHE A 247 7.27 19.33 -0.21
C PHE A 247 7.04 19.05 1.28
N GLY A 248 7.66 18.01 1.85
CA GLY A 248 7.63 17.76 3.29
C GLY A 248 8.56 18.66 4.13
N HIS A 249 9.43 19.46 3.49
CA HIS A 249 10.41 20.31 4.16
C HIS A 249 10.12 21.81 4.06
N GLU A 250 9.31 22.22 3.09
CA GLU A 250 8.93 23.62 2.86
C GLU A 250 7.39 23.75 2.96
N GLU A 251 6.90 24.77 3.65
CA GLU A 251 5.48 25.13 3.66
C GLU A 251 5.08 25.76 2.32
N LYS A 252 5.10 24.97 1.25
CA LYS A 252 4.73 25.38 -0.09
C LYS A 252 3.58 24.51 -0.59
N ASP A 253 2.49 25.16 -0.98
CA ASP A 253 1.40 24.47 -1.66
C ASP A 253 1.87 23.90 -3.00
N VAL A 254 1.49 22.64 -3.24
CA VAL A 254 1.82 21.92 -4.47
C VAL A 254 1.01 22.53 -5.61
N ARG A 255 1.70 23.09 -6.61
CA ARG A 255 1.03 23.64 -7.81
C ARG A 255 0.93 22.59 -8.91
N PRO A 256 -0.04 22.70 -9.82
CA PRO A 256 -0.09 21.83 -10.99
C PRO A 256 1.26 21.83 -11.73
N GLY A 257 1.79 20.65 -12.08
CA GLY A 257 3.07 20.50 -12.76
C GLY A 257 4.30 20.49 -11.86
N ASP A 258 4.19 20.83 -10.57
CA ASP A 258 5.32 20.83 -9.64
C ASP A 258 5.86 19.41 -9.34
N LEU A 259 5.05 18.36 -9.51
CA LEU A 259 5.50 16.97 -9.34
C LEU A 259 6.04 16.34 -10.64
N ALA A 260 5.98 17.06 -11.76
CA ALA A 260 6.46 16.57 -13.05
C ALA A 260 7.99 16.58 -13.11
N LEU A 261 8.59 15.42 -13.42
CA LEU A 261 10.04 15.32 -13.60
C LEU A 261 10.47 15.98 -14.91
N PHE A 262 11.17 17.09 -14.80
CA PHE A 262 11.79 17.74 -15.94
C PHE A 262 12.93 16.89 -16.54
N CYS A 263 13.07 16.88 -17.87
CA CYS A 263 14.16 16.16 -18.53
C CYS A 263 15.53 16.80 -18.25
N LEU A 264 16.22 16.32 -17.21
CA LEU A 264 17.55 16.82 -16.79
C LEU A 264 18.63 16.65 -17.86
N ALA A 265 18.54 15.61 -18.69
CA ALA A 265 19.49 15.34 -19.75
C ALA A 265 19.30 16.24 -20.98
N CYS A 266 18.14 16.87 -21.14
CA CYS A 266 17.94 17.88 -22.18
C CYS A 266 18.45 19.25 -21.73
N PRO A 267 19.01 20.06 -22.63
CA PRO A 267 19.43 21.42 -22.31
C PRO A 267 18.27 22.18 -21.65
N PRO A 268 18.44 22.63 -20.39
CA PRO A 268 17.41 23.39 -19.72
C PRO A 268 17.37 24.79 -20.33
N ALA A 269 16.17 25.29 -20.64
CA ALA A 269 15.94 26.71 -20.88
C ALA A 269 16.39 27.56 -19.66
N MET A 270 16.47 26.93 -18.48
CA MET A 270 16.72 27.52 -17.17
C MET A 270 18.21 27.58 -16.75
N GLY A 271 19.16 27.28 -17.62
CA GLY A 271 20.59 27.61 -17.38
C GLY A 271 21.44 26.59 -16.62
N PHE A 272 20.87 25.50 -16.08
CA PHE A 272 21.63 24.46 -15.35
C PHE A 272 22.66 23.65 -16.17
N ASN A 273 22.68 23.79 -17.50
CA ASN A 273 23.71 23.23 -18.41
C ASN A 273 24.05 24.22 -19.54
N LYS A 274 23.97 25.53 -19.30
CA LYS A 274 24.57 26.48 -20.24
C LYS A 274 26.03 26.65 -19.83
N HIS A 275 26.96 26.11 -20.62
CA HIS A 275 28.32 26.60 -20.64
C HIS A 275 28.31 28.05 -21.18
N THR A 276 27.95 29.03 -20.34
CA THR A 276 27.94 30.44 -20.72
C THR A 276 29.36 31.01 -20.86
N GLU A 277 30.38 30.31 -20.36
CA GLU A 277 31.75 30.83 -20.31
C GLU A 277 32.60 30.50 -21.55
N THR A 278 32.25 29.51 -22.36
CA THR A 278 33.14 29.01 -23.44
C THR A 278 32.88 29.55 -24.85
N PHE A 279 31.88 30.40 -25.06
CA PHE A 279 31.44 30.79 -26.42
C PHE A 279 31.71 32.26 -26.81
N ASN A 280 32.44 33.03 -25.99
CA ASN A 280 32.71 34.44 -26.25
C ASN A 280 33.92 34.72 -27.17
N GLU A 281 34.61 33.71 -27.71
CA GLU A 281 35.84 33.98 -28.48
C GLU A 281 35.71 33.94 -30.02
N LYS A 282 34.60 33.46 -30.61
CA LYS A 282 34.41 33.54 -32.08
C LYS A 282 32.95 33.79 -32.44
N GLY A 283 32.63 35.05 -32.73
CA GLY A 283 31.30 35.58 -33.05
C GLY A 283 30.68 35.11 -34.38
N SER A 284 30.87 33.86 -34.80
CA SER A 284 30.30 33.30 -36.03
C SER A 284 29.57 31.95 -35.86
N ASP A 285 29.63 31.29 -34.70
CA ASP A 285 29.17 29.89 -34.57
C ASP A 285 27.87 29.69 -33.77
N LEU A 286 27.28 30.76 -33.23
CA LEU A 286 26.10 30.67 -32.35
C LEU A 286 24.83 30.24 -33.11
N GLN A 287 24.72 30.59 -34.40
CA GLN A 287 23.65 30.11 -35.28
C GLN A 287 23.90 28.67 -35.75
N THR A 288 25.17 28.29 -35.94
CA THR A 288 25.60 26.97 -36.45
C THR A 288 25.47 25.85 -35.41
N LEU A 289 25.53 26.18 -34.11
CA LEU A 289 25.43 25.23 -32.99
C LEU A 289 24.09 25.27 -32.24
N SER A 290 23.13 26.09 -32.70
CA SER A 290 21.80 26.20 -32.06
C SER A 290 21.09 24.85 -31.91
N TRP A 291 21.35 23.90 -32.81
CA TRP A 291 20.78 22.55 -32.77
C TRP A 291 21.19 21.72 -31.55
N LEU A 292 22.34 22.03 -30.90
CA LEU A 292 22.76 21.38 -29.65
C LEU A 292 21.87 21.76 -28.45
N TYR A 293 21.26 22.95 -28.51
CA TYR A 293 20.34 23.44 -27.48
C TYR A 293 18.87 23.25 -27.86
N THR A 294 18.59 22.69 -29.05
CA THR A 294 17.24 22.41 -29.50
C THR A 294 16.65 21.24 -28.72
N ARG A 295 15.51 21.48 -28.08
CA ARG A 295 14.70 20.43 -27.47
C ARG A 295 13.79 19.82 -28.53
N LEU A 296 13.79 18.50 -28.59
CA LEU A 296 12.82 17.74 -29.39
C LEU A 296 11.73 17.27 -28.45
N LEU A 297 10.50 17.65 -28.75
CA LEU A 297 9.30 17.20 -28.06
C LEU A 297 8.54 16.26 -28.98
N VAL A 298 8.01 15.19 -28.42
CA VAL A 298 7.05 14.30 -29.06
C VAL A 298 5.71 14.52 -28.40
N MET A 299 4.66 14.51 -29.20
CA MET A 299 3.28 14.51 -28.71
C MET A 299 2.72 13.12 -28.99
N ASP A 300 2.08 12.52 -27.99
CA ASP A 300 1.42 11.23 -28.12
C ASP A 300 0.01 11.29 -27.52
N GLU A 301 -0.90 10.51 -28.12
CA GLU A 301 -2.34 10.63 -27.88
C GLU A 301 -2.96 9.24 -27.65
N ASN A 302 -3.68 9.09 -26.54
CA ASN A 302 -4.42 7.89 -26.21
C ASN A 302 -5.93 8.12 -26.31
N PHE A 303 -6.51 7.74 -27.44
CA PHE A 303 -7.95 7.83 -27.72
C PHE A 303 -8.80 6.72 -27.08
N LYS A 304 -8.19 5.85 -26.27
CA LYS A 304 -8.91 4.80 -25.53
C LYS A 304 -9.00 5.09 -24.03
N ALA A 305 -8.37 6.18 -23.57
CA ALA A 305 -8.44 6.65 -22.20
C ALA A 305 -9.77 7.40 -21.98
N GLU A 306 -10.84 6.64 -21.76
CA GLU A 306 -12.18 7.18 -21.55
C GLU A 306 -12.42 7.44 -20.06
N HIS A 307 -12.79 8.68 -19.71
CA HIS A 307 -13.17 9.06 -18.36
C HIS A 307 -14.67 9.34 -18.31
N LEU A 308 -15.40 8.60 -17.46
CA LEU A 308 -16.85 8.77 -17.28
C LEU A 308 -17.13 9.99 -16.41
N HIS A 309 -18.27 10.64 -16.65
CA HIS A 309 -18.75 11.63 -15.69
C HIS A 309 -18.99 10.96 -14.33
N PRO A 310 -18.48 11.55 -13.24
CA PRO A 310 -18.72 11.03 -11.90
C PRO A 310 -20.22 11.06 -11.59
N LEU A 311 -20.73 10.00 -10.96
CA LEU A 311 -22.13 9.91 -10.52
C LEU A 311 -22.46 11.03 -9.51
N ASN A 312 -21.52 11.32 -8.60
CA ASN A 312 -21.61 12.38 -7.60
C ASN A 312 -20.37 13.29 -7.68
N PRO A 313 -20.42 14.41 -8.40
CA PRO A 313 -19.27 15.29 -8.56
C PRO A 313 -18.77 15.92 -7.24
N GLY A 314 -19.68 16.09 -6.27
CA GLY A 314 -19.36 16.68 -4.95
C GLY A 314 -18.51 15.79 -4.04
N ASP A 315 -18.45 14.49 -4.33
CA ASP A 315 -17.68 13.51 -3.55
C ASP A 315 -16.29 13.24 -4.17
N LYS A 316 -15.94 13.93 -5.28
CA LYS A 316 -14.68 13.70 -6.01
C LYS A 316 -13.51 14.32 -5.24
N VAL A 317 -12.62 13.46 -4.74
CA VAL A 317 -11.31 13.87 -4.22
C VAL A 317 -10.25 13.43 -5.22
N SER A 318 -9.50 14.40 -5.78
CA SER A 318 -8.39 14.11 -6.70
C SER A 318 -7.17 13.65 -5.90
N LEU A 319 -6.78 12.38 -6.07
CA LEU A 319 -5.60 11.78 -5.43
C LEU A 319 -4.27 12.15 -6.11
N MET A 320 -4.27 12.85 -7.25
CA MET A 320 -3.03 13.31 -7.90
C MET A 320 -3.30 14.61 -8.68
N THR A 321 -3.36 15.72 -7.95
CA THR A 321 -3.68 17.02 -8.56
C THR A 321 -2.46 17.67 -9.26
N ALA A 322 -1.24 17.18 -9.02
CA ALA A 322 -0.03 17.94 -9.31
C ALA A 322 0.99 17.32 -10.29
N VAL A 323 0.75 16.11 -10.83
CA VAL A 323 1.71 15.42 -11.71
C VAL A 323 1.70 15.95 -13.15
N GLY A 324 0.58 16.57 -13.58
CA GLY A 324 0.49 17.28 -14.85
C GLY A 324 -0.64 18.29 -14.78
N SER A 325 -0.35 19.56 -14.99
CA SER A 325 -1.42 20.53 -15.18
C SER A 325 -2.15 20.18 -16.46
N TRP A 326 -3.42 19.82 -16.33
CA TRP A 326 -4.37 19.86 -17.42
C TRP A 326 -4.47 21.32 -17.87
N LEU A 327 -4.14 21.64 -19.14
CA LEU A 327 -4.66 22.88 -19.69
C LEU A 327 -6.16 22.71 -19.83
N GLY A 328 -6.94 23.57 -19.18
CA GLY A 328 -8.39 23.61 -19.35
C GLY A 328 -8.78 23.75 -20.82
N ASP A 329 -9.97 23.23 -21.16
CA ASP A 329 -10.64 23.22 -22.47
C ASP A 329 -9.88 23.95 -23.59
N ALA A 330 -9.02 23.23 -24.31
CA ALA A 330 -8.43 23.71 -25.54
C ALA A 330 -9.49 23.72 -26.64
N ILE A 331 -10.33 24.75 -26.69
CA ILE A 331 -11.25 24.98 -27.80
C ILE A 331 -10.87 26.28 -28.52
N GLN A 332 -10.17 26.12 -29.65
CA GLN A 332 -10.50 26.88 -30.86
C GLN A 332 -10.83 25.84 -31.95
N PRO A 333 -12.04 25.85 -32.52
CA PRO A 333 -12.38 24.94 -33.61
C PRO A 333 -11.55 25.30 -34.84
N PHE A 334 -10.54 24.49 -35.17
CA PHE A 334 -9.92 24.54 -36.49
C PHE A 334 -10.82 23.78 -37.46
N ASN A 335 -11.41 24.52 -38.41
CA ASN A 335 -12.41 24.00 -39.33
C ASN A 335 -11.72 23.71 -40.66
N ASP A 336 -11.00 22.59 -40.76
CA ASP A 336 -10.45 22.16 -42.05
C ASP A 336 -11.41 21.17 -42.70
N GLN A 337 -12.15 21.63 -43.70
CA GLN A 337 -13.17 20.87 -44.44
C GLN A 337 -12.57 19.80 -45.38
N ASN A 338 -11.28 19.49 -45.27
CA ASN A 338 -10.56 18.65 -46.22
C ASN A 338 -10.01 17.33 -45.66
N ALA A 339 -10.41 16.91 -44.46
CA ALA A 339 -10.02 15.59 -43.94
C ALA A 339 -10.83 14.46 -44.62
N THR A 340 -10.14 13.52 -45.26
CA THR A 340 -10.69 12.34 -45.91
C THR A 340 -11.53 11.48 -44.95
N ASN A 341 -12.64 10.92 -45.43
CA ASN A 341 -13.58 10.05 -44.69
C ASN A 341 -12.90 8.77 -44.15
N HIS A 342 -12.17 8.87 -43.04
CA HIS A 342 -11.59 7.73 -42.34
C HIS A 342 -12.58 7.23 -41.28
N HIS A 343 -12.93 5.94 -41.34
CA HIS A 343 -13.84 5.30 -40.38
C HIS A 343 -13.37 5.42 -38.92
N ALA A 344 -12.04 5.44 -38.70
CA ALA A 344 -11.44 5.65 -37.38
C ALA A 344 -11.75 7.05 -36.81
N VAL A 345 -11.65 8.09 -37.63
CA VAL A 345 -11.93 9.49 -37.25
C VAL A 345 -13.42 9.69 -36.96
N ASN A 346 -14.29 9.11 -37.79
CA ASN A 346 -15.75 9.21 -37.59
C ASN A 346 -16.22 8.46 -36.33
N GLN A 347 -15.58 7.34 -35.98
CA GLN A 347 -15.90 6.57 -34.77
C GLN A 347 -15.32 7.23 -33.50
N ALA A 348 -14.17 7.90 -33.60
CA ALA A 348 -13.60 8.70 -32.52
C ALA A 348 -14.40 10.00 -32.26
N ASN A 349 -15.04 10.56 -33.30
CA ASN A 349 -15.87 11.77 -33.23
C ASN A 349 -17.35 11.54 -32.91
N ALA A 350 -17.79 10.29 -32.75
CA ALA A 350 -19.15 9.98 -32.32
C ALA A 350 -19.41 10.53 -30.90
N SER A 351 -20.50 11.27 -30.71
CA SER A 351 -20.81 11.89 -29.41
C SER A 351 -21.12 10.82 -28.36
N ARG A 352 -20.33 10.83 -27.27
CA ARG A 352 -20.52 9.92 -26.13
C ARG A 352 -20.96 10.72 -24.91
N HIS A 353 -22.28 10.93 -24.80
CA HIS A 353 -22.94 11.77 -23.78
C HIS A 353 -22.67 11.41 -22.31
N ARG A 354 -21.93 10.34 -22.02
CA ARG A 354 -21.63 9.88 -20.64
C ARG A 354 -20.16 10.07 -20.24
N LEU A 355 -19.31 10.54 -21.15
CA LEU A 355 -17.87 10.68 -20.93
C LEU A 355 -17.52 12.15 -20.67
N GLU A 356 -16.75 12.38 -19.61
CA GLU A 356 -16.08 13.65 -19.30
C GLU A 356 -14.88 13.87 -20.24
N ALA A 357 -14.14 12.79 -20.54
CA ALA A 357 -13.05 12.78 -21.51
C ALA A 357 -13.08 11.51 -22.38
N THR A 358 -12.73 11.65 -23.66
CA THR A 358 -12.67 10.57 -24.67
C THR A 358 -11.24 10.13 -24.98
N GLY A 359 -10.25 10.80 -24.42
CA GLY A 359 -8.84 10.49 -24.62
C GLY A 359 -7.95 11.49 -23.88
N ILE A 360 -6.65 11.22 -23.87
CA ILE A 360 -5.64 12.08 -23.24
C ILE A 360 -4.51 12.28 -24.24
N SER A 361 -3.99 13.51 -24.34
CA SER A 361 -2.77 13.83 -25.10
C SER A 361 -1.71 14.41 -24.18
N GLY A 362 -0.45 14.11 -24.49
CA GLY A 362 0.70 14.51 -23.70
C GLY A 362 1.90 14.86 -24.56
N CYS A 363 2.65 15.88 -24.16
CA CYS A 363 3.99 16.12 -24.71
C CYS A 363 5.07 15.55 -23.80
N ALA A 364 6.03 14.84 -24.37
CA ALA A 364 7.21 14.34 -23.69
C ALA A 364 8.50 14.74 -24.45
N CYS A 365 9.62 14.69 -23.74
CA CYS A 365 10.93 14.76 -24.37
C CYS A 365 11.11 13.58 -25.34
N ALA A 366 11.34 13.86 -26.62
CA ALA A 366 11.52 12.82 -27.63
C ALA A 366 12.78 11.95 -27.40
N ARG A 367 13.77 12.44 -26.63
CA ARG A 367 15.03 11.72 -26.39
C ARG A 367 15.01 10.83 -25.15
N HIS A 368 14.32 11.26 -24.10
CA HIS A 368 14.41 10.63 -22.78
C HIS A 368 13.04 10.31 -22.16
N GLY A 369 11.93 10.61 -22.86
CA GLY A 369 10.58 10.24 -22.44
C GLY A 369 10.02 11.00 -21.23
N CYS A 370 10.73 11.98 -20.67
CA CYS A 370 10.19 12.76 -19.55
C CYS A 370 9.04 13.65 -20.03
N PHE A 371 7.88 13.56 -19.37
CA PHE A 371 6.74 14.42 -19.66
C PHE A 371 7.10 15.90 -19.46
N VAL A 372 6.57 16.75 -20.33
CA VAL A 372 6.71 18.19 -20.21
C VAL A 372 5.69 18.69 -19.18
N PRO A 373 6.12 19.40 -18.12
CA PRO A 373 5.20 19.97 -17.15
C PRO A 373 4.15 20.83 -17.85
N HIS A 374 2.89 20.72 -17.41
CA HIS A 374 1.74 21.42 -18.00
C HIS A 374 1.48 21.14 -19.49
N ALA A 375 1.83 19.96 -20.00
CA ALA A 375 1.59 19.61 -21.40
C ALA A 375 0.74 18.34 -21.55
N MET A 376 -0.14 18.09 -20.59
CA MET A 376 -1.15 17.03 -20.63
C MET A 376 -2.53 17.67 -20.82
N VAL A 377 -3.38 17.10 -21.68
CA VAL A 377 -4.73 17.60 -21.95
C VAL A 377 -5.72 16.45 -22.12
N ASP A 378 -6.93 16.65 -21.61
CA ASP A 378 -8.07 15.77 -21.85
C ASP A 378 -8.73 16.16 -23.19
N PHE A 379 -9.16 15.15 -23.92
CA PHE A 379 -9.96 15.32 -25.13
C PHE A 379 -11.44 15.19 -24.84
N GLN A 380 -12.23 16.18 -25.25
CA GLN A 380 -13.70 16.13 -25.19
C GLN A 380 -14.31 15.48 -26.45
N LYS A 381 -13.53 15.37 -27.53
CA LYS A 381 -13.89 14.68 -28.79
C LYS A 381 -12.63 14.00 -29.36
N GLY A 382 -12.81 12.99 -30.20
CA GLY A 382 -11.69 12.31 -30.87
C GLY A 382 -10.85 13.22 -31.79
N GLU A 383 -9.88 12.60 -32.48
CA GLU A 383 -8.97 13.27 -33.42
C GLU A 383 -9.73 14.19 -34.39
N ARG A 384 -9.26 15.44 -34.51
CA ARG A 384 -9.89 16.50 -35.32
C ARG A 384 -8.97 16.96 -36.42
#